data_AF-A0AAD6LVA3-F1
#
_entry.id   AF-A0AAD6LVA3-F1
#
_cell.length_a   1.000
_cell.length_b   1.000
_cell.length_c   1.000
_cell.angle_alpha   90.00
_cell.angle_beta   90.00
_cell.angle_gamma   90.00
#
_symmetry.space_group_name_H-M   'P 1'
#
loop_
_entity.id
_entity.type
_entity.pdbx_description
1 polymer ?
#
loop_
_entity_poly.entity_id
_entity_poly.type
_entity_poly.pdbx_seq_one_letter_code
_entity_poly.pdbx_strand_id
1 'polypeptide(L)'
;MASSPSSLVFKVHRREPKLIKPAKPTPHEFKLLSDIDDQEGFRFHIPLILFYRHNPSMQGKDPVKVIREAIAKTLVFYYPFAGRLREGHNRKLMVECTGEGYLVHRG
;
A
#
# COMPACT_ATOMS: atom_id res chain seq x y z
N MET A 1 -13.20 23.86 -37.96
CA MET A 1 -12.16 22.83 -37.72
C MET A 1 -11.91 22.76 -36.23
N ALA A 2 -12.20 21.63 -35.58
CA ALA A 2 -11.95 21.48 -34.15
C ALA A 2 -10.43 21.33 -33.92
N SER A 3 -9.85 22.15 -33.04
CA SER A 3 -8.43 22.00 -32.68
C SER A 3 -8.24 20.65 -31.99
N SER A 4 -7.29 19.85 -32.47
CA SER A 4 -6.87 18.63 -31.80
C SER A 4 -6.48 18.96 -30.35
N PRO A 5 -6.94 18.18 -29.34
CA PRO A 5 -6.57 18.45 -27.96
C PRO A 5 -5.05 18.33 -27.82
N SER A 6 -4.42 19.34 -27.23
CA SER A 6 -3.00 19.29 -26.92
C SER A 6 -2.74 18.13 -25.96
N SER A 7 -1.75 17.31 -26.27
CA SER A 7 -1.32 16.23 -25.38
C SER A 7 -0.84 16.85 -24.06
N LEU A 8 -1.58 16.62 -22.98
CA LEU A 8 -1.17 17.01 -21.64
C LEU A 8 -0.10 16.03 -21.15
N VAL A 9 1.15 16.49 -21.15
CA VAL A 9 2.26 15.73 -20.54
C VAL A 9 2.29 15.99 -19.05
N PHE A 10 1.83 15.02 -18.25
CA PHE A 10 1.92 15.07 -16.79
C PHE A 10 3.27 14.52 -16.31
N LYS A 11 4.16 15.40 -15.84
CA LYS A 11 5.47 15.00 -15.30
C LYS A 11 5.36 14.71 -13.80
N VAL A 12 5.66 13.48 -13.41
CA VAL A 12 5.68 13.05 -12.00
C VAL A 12 7.11 12.79 -11.57
N HIS A 13 7.52 13.38 -10.44
CA HIS A 13 8.82 13.12 -9.84
C HIS A 13 8.61 12.25 -8.60
N ARG A 14 9.05 10.99 -8.67
CA ARG A 14 8.95 10.08 -7.51
C ARG A 14 10.14 10.29 -6.59
N ARG A 15 9.89 10.47 -5.30
CA ARG A 15 10.94 10.41 -4.28
C ARG A 15 11.26 8.96 -3.94
N GLU A 16 12.36 8.78 -3.20
CA GLU A 16 12.76 7.48 -2.67
C GLU A 16 11.62 6.85 -1.84
N PRO A 17 11.37 5.54 -2.03
CA PRO A 17 10.39 4.83 -1.24
C PRO A 17 10.81 4.67 0.22
N LYS A 18 9.82 4.58 1.11
CA LYS A 18 10.04 4.30 2.53
C LYS A 18 9.07 3.21 3.00
N LEU A 19 9.54 2.34 3.87
CA LEU A 19 8.69 1.38 4.57
C LEU A 19 8.00 2.05 5.77
N ILE A 20 6.72 1.77 5.93
CA ILE A 20 5.92 2.15 7.09
C ILE A 20 5.64 0.89 7.89
N LYS A 21 6.27 0.79 9.04
CA LYS A 21 6.07 -0.32 9.99
C LYS A 21 4.80 -0.09 10.84
N PRO A 22 4.23 -1.14 11.43
CA PRO A 22 3.20 -1.00 12.45
C PRO A 22 3.65 -0.07 13.58
N ALA A 23 2.74 0.75 14.11
CA ALA A 23 3.04 1.72 15.16
C ALA A 23 3.34 1.07 16.53
N LYS A 24 3.03 -0.23 16.68
CA LYS A 24 3.28 -1.04 17.87
C LYS A 24 3.76 -2.43 17.44
N PRO A 25 4.44 -3.19 18.31
CA PRO A 25 4.77 -4.58 18.04
C PRO A 25 3.53 -5.40 17.66
N THR A 26 3.69 -6.29 16.69
CA THR A 26 2.65 -7.21 16.21
C THR A 26 3.16 -8.65 16.33
N PRO A 27 2.28 -9.66 16.46
CA PRO A 27 2.71 -11.05 16.53
C PRO A 27 3.50 -11.47 15.29
N HIS A 28 4.54 -12.27 15.51
CA HIS A 28 5.27 -12.94 14.43
C HIS A 28 4.72 -14.34 14.26
N GLU A 29 4.07 -14.60 13.13
CA GLU A 29 3.39 -15.86 12.84
C GLU A 29 3.21 -16.06 11.33
N PHE A 30 2.84 -17.28 10.95
CA PHE A 30 2.47 -17.64 9.58
C PHE A 30 0.96 -17.79 9.48
N LYS A 31 0.34 -17.06 8.56
CA LYS A 31 -1.09 -17.18 8.25
C LYS A 31 -1.25 -17.83 6.87
N LEU A 32 -1.79 -19.05 6.84
CA LEU A 32 -2.17 -19.70 5.58
C LEU A 32 -3.32 -18.93 4.93
N LEU A 33 -3.25 -18.75 3.61
CA LEU A 33 -4.38 -18.22 2.86
C LEU A 33 -5.47 -19.29 2.75
N SER A 34 -6.73 -18.87 2.81
CA SER A 34 -7.86 -19.75 2.52
C SER A 34 -7.82 -20.21 1.06
N ASP A 35 -8.61 -21.22 0.70
CA ASP A 35 -8.65 -21.67 -0.69
C ASP A 35 -9.27 -20.63 -1.63
N ILE A 36 -10.08 -19.70 -1.10
CA ILE A 36 -10.63 -18.57 -1.86
C ILE A 36 -9.51 -17.55 -2.14
N ASP A 37 -8.68 -17.25 -1.15
CA ASP A 37 -7.62 -16.23 -1.25
C ASP A 37 -6.38 -16.71 -2.04
N ASP A 38 -6.19 -18.04 -2.16
CA ASP A 38 -5.01 -18.65 -2.78
C ASP A 38 -5.14 -18.89 -4.30
N GLN A 39 -6.28 -18.54 -4.88
CA GLN A 39 -6.54 -18.68 -6.31
C GLN A 39 -5.49 -17.94 -7.15
N GLU A 40 -4.91 -18.62 -8.14
CA GLU A 40 -3.86 -18.04 -8.98
C GLU A 40 -4.28 -16.75 -9.67
N GLY A 41 -5.55 -16.66 -10.06
CA GLY A 41 -6.13 -15.47 -10.68
C GLY A 41 -6.04 -14.21 -9.81
N PHE A 42 -5.88 -14.31 -8.49
CA PHE A 42 -5.78 -13.17 -7.58
C PHE A 42 -4.34 -12.80 -7.18
N ARG A 43 -3.33 -13.49 -7.72
CA ARG A 43 -1.91 -13.29 -7.36
C ARG A 43 -1.29 -12.06 -8.04
N PHE A 44 -1.93 -10.90 -7.92
CA PHE A 44 -1.48 -9.62 -8.48
C PHE A 44 -1.81 -8.44 -7.56
N HIS A 45 -1.16 -7.30 -7.77
CA HIS A 45 -1.50 -6.06 -7.05
C HIS A 45 -2.61 -5.32 -7.79
N ILE A 46 -3.72 -5.05 -7.10
CA ILE A 46 -4.82 -4.24 -7.65
C ILE A 46 -4.37 -2.76 -7.70
N PRO A 47 -4.24 -2.13 -8.88
CA PRO A 47 -3.89 -0.73 -8.98
C PRO A 47 -5.10 0.15 -8.68
N LEU A 48 -4.99 1.05 -7.70
CA LEU A 48 -6.04 2.02 -7.36
C LEU A 48 -5.46 3.44 -7.27
N ILE A 49 -6.12 4.41 -7.90
CA ILE A 49 -5.77 5.83 -7.84
C ILE A 49 -6.97 6.60 -7.28
N LEU A 50 -6.75 7.32 -6.18
CA LEU A 50 -7.76 8.15 -5.51
C LEU A 50 -7.41 9.63 -5.65
N PHE A 51 -8.34 10.42 -6.19
CA PHE A 51 -8.18 11.86 -6.35
C PHE A 51 -8.94 12.62 -5.26
N TYR A 52 -8.24 13.50 -4.56
CA TYR A 52 -8.81 14.36 -3.53
C TYR A 52 -8.77 15.81 -4.02
N ARG A 53 -9.89 16.52 -3.91
CA ARG A 53 -9.96 17.94 -4.26
C ARG A 53 -9.18 18.77 -3.24
N HIS A 54 -8.56 19.86 -3.69
CA HIS A 54 -7.94 20.84 -2.82
C HIS A 54 -8.96 21.40 -1.82
N ASN A 55 -8.58 21.48 -0.55
CA ASN A 55 -9.38 22.06 0.51
C ASN A 55 -8.60 23.19 1.20
N PRO A 56 -9.04 24.46 1.08
CA PRO A 56 -8.35 25.60 1.68
C PRO A 56 -8.12 25.49 3.20
N SER A 57 -9.02 24.79 3.92
CA SER A 57 -8.86 24.57 5.38
C SER A 57 -7.70 23.62 5.75
N MET A 58 -7.12 22.94 4.76
CA MET A 58 -5.97 22.05 4.93
C MET A 58 -4.65 22.71 4.55
N GLN A 59 -4.66 24.02 4.26
CA GLN A 59 -3.46 24.79 3.94
C GLN A 59 -2.39 24.62 5.04
N GLY A 60 -1.14 24.35 4.63
CA GLY A 60 -0.01 24.17 5.54
C GLY A 60 0.06 22.81 6.25
N LYS A 61 -0.93 21.93 6.10
CA LYS A 61 -0.85 20.55 6.62
C LYS A 61 -0.17 19.64 5.59
N ASP A 62 0.74 18.78 6.04
CA ASP A 62 1.36 17.75 5.19
C ASP A 62 0.45 16.49 5.16
N PRO A 63 -0.32 16.25 4.08
CA PRO A 63 -1.17 15.07 3.99
C PRO A 63 -0.37 13.77 4.00
N VAL A 64 0.89 13.79 3.52
CA VAL A 64 1.76 12.61 3.53
C VAL A 64 2.04 12.19 4.97
N LYS A 65 2.33 13.14 5.87
CA LYS A 65 2.58 12.83 7.29
C LYS A 65 1.35 12.16 7.92
N VAL A 66 0.16 12.72 7.70
CA VAL A 66 -1.11 12.20 8.25
C VAL A 66 -1.39 10.80 7.73
N ILE A 67 -1.26 10.57 6.42
CA ILE A 67 -1.49 9.26 5.81
C ILE A 67 -0.48 8.23 6.35
N ARG A 68 0.79 8.60 6.51
CA ARG A 68 1.80 7.68 7.05
C ARG A 68 1.51 7.25 8.49
N GLU A 69 1.13 8.20 9.34
CA GLU A 69 0.75 7.92 10.72
C GLU A 69 -0.52 7.06 10.80
N ALA A 70 -1.50 7.32 9.94
CA ALA A 70 -2.72 6.53 9.84
C ALA A 70 -2.39 5.08 9.42
N ILE A 71 -1.58 4.88 8.37
CA ILE A 71 -1.16 3.54 7.92
C ILE A 71 -0.43 2.81 9.05
N ALA A 72 0.54 3.44 9.73
CA ALA A 72 1.26 2.81 10.81
C ALA A 72 0.33 2.33 11.94
N LYS A 73 -0.67 3.14 12.32
CA LYS A 73 -1.68 2.77 13.32
C LYS A 73 -2.60 1.64 12.84
N THR A 74 -3.06 1.71 11.59
CA THR A 74 -3.92 0.68 10.99
C THR A 74 -3.21 -0.67 10.89
N LEU A 75 -1.91 -0.68 10.54
CA LEU A 75 -1.11 -1.91 10.45
C LEU A 75 -0.96 -2.65 11.79
N VAL A 76 -1.30 -2.05 12.94
CA VAL A 76 -1.37 -2.81 14.21
C VAL A 76 -2.54 -3.79 14.18
N PHE A 77 -3.69 -3.37 13.67
CA PHE A 77 -4.90 -4.19 13.59
C PHE A 77 -4.88 -5.10 12.35
N TYR A 78 -4.25 -4.64 11.28
CA TYR A 78 -4.15 -5.32 9.98
C TYR A 78 -2.71 -5.77 9.71
N TYR A 79 -2.05 -6.30 10.72
CA TYR A 79 -0.62 -6.64 10.69
C TYR A 79 -0.18 -7.63 9.60
N PRO A 80 -1.02 -8.54 9.07
CA PRO A 80 -0.61 -9.36 7.92
C PRO A 80 -0.20 -8.53 6.69
N PHE A 81 -0.76 -7.32 6.50
CA PHE A 81 -0.36 -6.42 5.42
C PHE A 81 1.05 -5.83 5.59
N ALA A 82 1.63 -5.92 6.78
CA ALA A 82 3.02 -5.57 7.04
C ALA A 82 3.98 -6.75 6.89
N GLY A 83 3.48 -7.94 6.51
CA GLY A 83 4.25 -9.16 6.33
C GLY A 83 4.79 -9.36 4.92
N ARG A 84 5.15 -10.62 4.61
CA ARG A 84 5.61 -11.06 3.28
C ARG A 84 4.87 -12.32 2.86
N LEU A 85 4.48 -12.38 1.59
CA LEU A 85 3.98 -13.62 1.01
C LEU A 85 5.14 -14.63 0.90
N ARG A 86 4.83 -15.87 1.24
CA ARG A 86 5.69 -17.05 1.08
C ARG A 86 4.90 -18.12 0.34
N GLU A 87 5.58 -18.81 -0.56
CA GLU A 87 5.02 -19.95 -1.28
C GLU A 87 5.53 -21.24 -0.63
N GLY A 88 4.62 -22.10 -0.20
CA GLY A 88 4.91 -23.40 0.41
C GLY A 88 4.77 -24.56 -0.57
N HIS A 89 4.59 -25.77 -0.02
CA HIS A 89 4.33 -26.97 -0.81
C HIS A 89 3.05 -26.82 -1.65
N ASN A 90 3.02 -27.42 -2.84
CA ASN A 90 1.93 -27.31 -3.81
C ASN A 90 1.52 -25.87 -4.13
N ARG A 91 2.46 -24.92 -4.04
CA ARG A 91 2.25 -23.50 -4.32
C ARG A 91 1.22 -22.80 -3.43
N LYS A 92 0.92 -23.39 -2.26
CA LYS A 92 0.03 -22.81 -1.24
C LYS A 92 0.67 -21.56 -0.66
N LEU A 93 -0.01 -20.43 -0.77
CA LEU A 93 0.49 -19.17 -0.23
C LEU A 93 0.18 -19.00 1.26
N MET A 94 1.11 -18.34 1.94
CA MET A 94 0.95 -17.90 3.32
C MET A 94 1.59 -16.52 3.51
N VAL A 95 1.13 -15.81 4.52
CA VAL A 95 1.75 -14.55 4.96
C VAL A 95 2.62 -14.84 6.17
N GLU A 96 3.92 -14.61 6.02
CA GLU A 96 4.83 -14.47 7.16
C GLU A 96 4.65 -13.05 7.72
N CYS A 97 4.08 -12.94 8.91
CA CYS A 97 3.77 -11.68 9.57
C CYS A 97 5.03 -11.08 10.22
N THR A 98 5.96 -10.57 9.40
CA THR A 98 7.26 -10.05 9.84
C THR A 98 7.22 -8.65 10.46
N GLY A 99 6.15 -7.88 10.21
CA GLY A 99 6.05 -6.49 10.64
C GLY A 99 7.03 -5.54 9.92
N GLU A 100 7.64 -5.97 8.81
CA GLU A 100 8.60 -5.16 8.03
C GLU A 100 7.96 -3.92 7.39
N GLY A 101 6.63 -3.94 7.19
CA GLY A 101 5.85 -2.78 6.81
C GLY A 101 5.52 -2.66 5.32
N TYR A 102 4.84 -1.57 5.00
CA TYR A 102 4.28 -1.24 3.68
C TYR A 102 5.08 -0.15 2.96
N LEU A 103 5.29 -0.30 1.65
CA LEU A 103 6.10 0.62 0.84
C LEU A 103 5.29 1.85 0.41
N VAL A 104 5.78 3.06 0.69
CA VAL A 104 5.18 4.32 0.23
C VAL A 104 6.20 5.18 -0.49
N HIS A 105 5.81 5.70 -1.66
CA HIS A 105 6.55 6.73 -2.38
C HIS A 105 5.99 8.10 -2.04
N ARG A 106 6.86 9.09 -1.83
CA ARG A 106 6.43 10.49 -1.78
C ARG A 106 6.35 11.03 -3.22
N GLY A 107 5.26 11.76 -3.51
CA GLY A 107 5.15 12.60 -4.70
C GLY A 107 5.94 13.90 -4.59
#